data_AF-A0A953Q5M2-F1
#
_entry.id   AF-A0A953Q5M2-F1
#
_cell.length_a   1.000
_cell.length_b   1.000
_cell.length_c   1.000
_cell.angle_alpha   90.00
_cell.angle_beta   90.00
_cell.angle_gamma   90.00
#
_symmetry.space_group_name_H-M   'P 1'
#
loop_
_entity.id
_entity.type
_entity.pdbx_description
1 polymer ?
#
loop_
_entity_poly.entity_id
_entity_poly.type
_entity_poly.pdbx_seq_one_letter_code
_entity_poly.pdbx_strand_id
1 'polypeptide(L)'
;MGMLRDQDITEIRARLQGMVNPVKLVHFTQELNVEFGREARELIKELASLSDKLSVEVHDLLLDKETVAEYQIERAPATVVRNSKDYGIRFYGFPAGYEFSVLLDAILAVSQGDSGLQPETREKLAKIAQPLHLEVLVTPT
;
A
#
# COMPACT_ATOMS: atom_id res chain seq x y z
N MET A 1 -13.74 18.48 4.13
CA MET A 1 -13.45 17.53 5.22
C MET A 1 -12.67 16.40 4.60
N GLY A 2 -11.52 16.05 5.17
CA GLY A 2 -10.76 14.88 4.75
C GLY A 2 -11.50 13.59 5.07
N MET A 3 -11.07 12.47 4.50
CA MET A 3 -11.61 11.16 4.86
C MET A 3 -11.15 10.74 6.25
N LEU A 4 -9.99 11.24 6.71
CA LEU A 4 -9.45 10.98 8.03
C LEU A 4 -9.97 11.99 9.07
N ARG A 5 -10.29 11.50 10.27
CA ARG A 5 -10.65 12.38 11.40
C ARG A 5 -9.39 12.96 12.03
N ASP A 6 -9.48 14.15 12.64
CA ASP A 6 -8.32 14.83 13.25
C ASP A 6 -7.59 13.99 14.32
N GLN A 7 -8.34 13.19 15.09
CA GLN A 7 -7.77 12.26 16.06
C GLN A 7 -6.94 11.15 15.38
N ASP A 8 -7.47 10.57 14.31
CA ASP A 8 -6.80 9.51 13.55
C ASP A 8 -5.54 10.06 12.87
N ILE A 9 -5.60 11.29 12.33
CA ILE A 9 -4.43 11.96 11.72
C ILE A 9 -3.27 12.06 12.71
N THR A 10 -3.56 12.34 13.97
CA THR A 10 -2.53 12.47 15.00
C THR A 10 -1.86 11.11 15.28
N GLU A 11 -2.65 10.05 15.40
CA GLU A 11 -2.11 8.69 15.58
C GLU A 11 -1.32 8.22 14.35
N ILE A 12 -1.85 8.45 13.15
CA ILE A 12 -1.20 8.07 11.90
C ILE A 12 0.15 8.79 11.78
N ARG A 13 0.21 10.10 12.04
CA ARG A 13 1.47 10.84 12.06
C ARG A 13 2.46 10.25 13.06
N ALA A 14 2.01 9.91 14.27
CA ALA A 14 2.86 9.29 15.28
C ALA A 14 3.44 7.95 14.80
N ARG A 15 2.63 7.11 14.14
CA ARG A 15 3.13 5.86 13.53
C ARG A 15 4.13 6.13 12.41
N LEU A 16 3.83 7.07 11.51
CA LEU A 16 4.68 7.42 10.37
C LEU A 16 6.03 8.05 10.79
N GLN A 17 6.17 8.56 12.01
CA GLN A 17 7.47 8.97 12.55
C GLN A 17 8.48 7.81 12.63
N GLY A 18 8.01 6.56 12.69
CA GLY A 18 8.86 5.36 12.65
C GLY A 18 9.46 5.06 11.27
N MET A 19 9.13 5.84 10.23
CA MET A 19 9.68 5.66 8.89
C MET A 19 11.17 6.03 8.84
N VAL A 20 11.99 5.10 8.35
CA VAL A 20 13.43 5.29 8.17
C VAL A 20 13.72 5.76 6.74
N ASN A 21 13.31 4.98 5.74
CA ASN A 21 13.50 5.27 4.33
C ASN A 21 12.22 5.78 3.65
N PRO A 22 12.33 6.54 2.55
CA PRO A 22 11.18 6.96 1.75
C PRO A 22 10.38 5.77 1.21
N VAL A 23 9.06 5.89 1.22
CA VAL A 23 8.11 4.93 0.65
C VAL A 23 7.28 5.63 -0.39
N LYS A 24 6.98 4.89 -1.47
CA LYS A 24 6.18 5.32 -2.59
C LYS A 24 4.96 4.42 -2.70
N LEU A 25 3.79 5.03 -2.63
CA LEU A 25 2.51 4.41 -2.90
C LEU A 25 2.17 4.63 -4.37
N VAL A 26 2.03 3.56 -5.14
CA VAL A 26 1.56 3.65 -6.53
C VAL A 26 0.12 3.16 -6.54
N HIS A 27 -0.82 4.09 -6.69
CA HIS A 27 -2.24 3.84 -6.61
C HIS A 27 -2.86 3.83 -7.99
N PHE A 28 -3.58 2.76 -8.31
CA PHE A 28 -4.31 2.57 -9.55
C PHE A 28 -5.79 2.72 -9.27
N THR A 29 -6.45 3.58 -10.02
CA THR A 29 -7.89 3.80 -9.95
C THR A 29 -8.48 3.90 -11.36
N GLN A 30 -9.79 4.13 -11.47
CA GLN A 30 -10.48 4.40 -12.72
C GLN A 30 -11.69 5.27 -12.40
N GLU A 31 -11.99 6.26 -13.25
CA GLU A 31 -13.09 7.20 -12.97
C GLU A 31 -14.50 6.58 -13.12
N LEU A 32 -14.65 5.54 -13.94
CA LEU A 32 -15.92 4.90 -14.23
C LEU A 32 -15.91 3.44 -13.77
N ASN A 33 -17.04 2.97 -13.22
CA ASN A 33 -17.29 1.56 -12.87
C ASN A 33 -16.32 0.96 -11.83
N VAL A 34 -15.71 1.79 -10.98
CA VAL A 34 -14.93 1.30 -9.84
C VAL A 34 -15.56 1.81 -8.55
N GLU A 35 -16.14 0.87 -7.80
CA GLU A 35 -16.69 1.13 -6.48
C GLU A 35 -15.55 1.60 -5.55
N PHE A 36 -15.79 2.70 -4.82
CA PHE A 36 -14.82 3.35 -3.94
C PHE A 36 -13.52 3.83 -4.60
N GLY A 37 -13.44 3.89 -5.94
CA GLY A 37 -12.20 4.25 -6.64
C GLY A 37 -11.74 5.68 -6.36
N ARG A 38 -12.68 6.61 -6.21
CA ARG A 38 -12.40 8.01 -5.89
C ARG A 38 -12.01 8.17 -4.42
N GLU A 39 -12.76 7.52 -3.54
CA GLU A 39 -12.55 7.52 -2.09
C GLU A 39 -11.18 6.93 -1.75
N ALA A 40 -10.81 5.80 -2.37
CA ALA A 40 -9.48 5.19 -2.22
C ALA A 40 -8.38 6.17 -2.62
N ARG A 41 -8.54 6.84 -3.78
CA ARG A 41 -7.58 7.85 -4.26
C ARG A 41 -7.43 9.01 -3.28
N GLU A 42 -8.54 9.55 -2.77
CA GLU A 42 -8.55 10.66 -1.82
C GLU A 42 -7.88 10.26 -0.50
N LEU A 43 -8.23 9.08 0.05
CA LEU A 43 -7.63 8.53 1.26
C LEU A 43 -6.11 8.33 1.14
N ILE A 44 -5.65 7.71 0.05
CA ILE A 44 -4.22 7.45 -0.16
C ILE A 44 -3.43 8.75 -0.35
N LYS A 45 -4.01 9.74 -1.04
CA LYS A 45 -3.42 11.08 -1.16
C LYS A 45 -3.33 11.78 0.19
N GLU A 46 -4.39 11.73 0.98
CA GLU A 46 -4.42 12.32 2.30
C GLU A 46 -3.36 11.66 3.20
N LEU A 47 -3.26 10.33 3.18
CA LEU A 47 -2.24 9.58 3.91
C LEU A 47 -0.81 9.99 3.51
N ALA A 48 -0.52 10.10 2.22
CA ALA A 48 0.79 10.54 1.74
C ALA A 48 1.14 11.96 2.20
N SER A 49 0.15 12.85 2.36
CA SER A 49 0.38 14.21 2.86
C SER A 49 0.76 14.29 4.35
N LEU A 50 0.66 13.17 5.10
CA LEU A 50 0.95 13.13 6.53
C LEU A 50 2.44 12.92 6.86
N SER A 51 3.28 12.60 5.87
CA SER A 51 4.72 12.36 6.07
C SER A 51 5.53 12.76 4.84
N ASP A 52 6.61 13.52 5.03
CA ASP A 52 7.54 13.90 3.95
C ASP A 52 8.27 12.70 3.33
N LYS A 53 8.29 11.56 4.05
CA LYS A 53 8.88 10.30 3.57
C LYS A 53 7.89 9.43 2.80
N LEU A 54 6.63 9.84 2.69
CA LEU A 54 5.60 9.10 1.99
C LEU A 54 5.16 9.88 0.75
N SER A 55 5.31 9.26 -0.40
CA SER A 55 4.92 9.84 -1.69
C SER A 55 3.84 8.99 -2.34
N VAL A 56 2.99 9.61 -3.15
CA VAL A 56 1.95 8.93 -3.91
C VAL A 56 2.05 9.27 -5.39
N GLU A 57 1.95 8.25 -6.23
CA GLU A 57 1.66 8.39 -7.66
C GLU A 57 0.31 7.73 -7.95
N VAL A 58 -0.50 8.40 -8.77
CA VAL A 58 -1.83 7.89 -9.12
C VAL A 58 -1.90 7.69 -10.62
N HIS A 59 -2.28 6.48 -11.02
CA HIS A 59 -2.43 6.05 -12.40
C HIS A 59 -3.87 5.58 -12.66
N ASP A 60 -4.30 5.71 -13.91
CA ASP A 60 -5.56 5.16 -14.38
C ASP A 60 -5.34 3.77 -15.01
N LEU A 61 -6.14 2.79 -14.58
CA LEU A 61 -6.01 1.40 -14.99
C LEU A 61 -6.16 1.20 -16.52
N LEU A 62 -6.96 2.03 -17.20
CA LEU A 62 -7.24 1.89 -18.63
C LEU A 62 -6.30 2.73 -19.50
N LEU A 63 -5.87 3.89 -18.99
CA LEU A 63 -5.04 4.82 -19.74
C LEU A 63 -3.54 4.52 -19.61
N ASP A 64 -3.07 4.15 -18.42
CA ASP A 64 -1.64 4.00 -18.10
C ASP A 64 -1.16 2.55 -18.27
N LYS A 65 -1.41 1.96 -19.44
CA LYS A 65 -1.18 0.51 -19.70
C LYS A 65 0.25 0.05 -19.46
N GLU A 66 1.25 0.89 -19.73
CA GLU A 66 2.66 0.56 -19.51
C GLU A 66 2.96 0.39 -18.02
N THR A 67 2.49 1.32 -17.18
CA THR A 67 2.66 1.27 -15.73
C THR A 67 1.85 0.12 -15.13
N VAL A 68 0.63 -0.12 -15.61
CA VAL A 68 -0.20 -1.25 -15.18
C VAL A 68 0.50 -2.59 -15.45
N ALA A 69 1.13 -2.74 -16.62
CA ALA A 69 1.90 -3.93 -16.96
C ALA A 69 3.19 -4.06 -16.13
N GLU A 70 3.89 -2.95 -15.85
CA GLU A 70 5.09 -2.94 -14.99
C GLU A 70 4.79 -3.48 -13.59
N TYR A 71 3.69 -3.04 -12.98
CA TYR A 71 3.30 -3.43 -11.62
C TYR A 71 2.41 -4.69 -11.56
N GLN A 72 2.07 -5.26 -12.71
CA GLN A 72 1.20 -6.44 -12.85
C GLN A 72 -0.15 -6.25 -12.14
N ILE A 73 -0.78 -5.09 -12.36
CA ILE A 73 -2.07 -4.76 -11.75
C ILE A 73 -3.21 -5.29 -12.61
N GLU A 74 -4.07 -6.10 -12.00
CA GLU A 74 -5.19 -6.73 -12.72
C GLU A 74 -6.54 -6.04 -12.46
N ARG A 75 -6.67 -5.37 -11.31
CA ARG A 75 -7.93 -4.83 -10.79
C ARG A 75 -7.70 -3.46 -10.16
N ALA A 76 -8.73 -2.62 -10.13
CA ALA A 76 -8.76 -1.36 -9.42
C ALA A 76 -9.96 -1.29 -8.45
N PRO A 77 -9.87 -0.54 -7.34
CA PRO A 77 -8.70 0.24 -6.93
C PRO A 77 -7.58 -0.66 -6.41
N ALA A 78 -6.33 -0.29 -6.67
CA ALA A 78 -5.16 -1.05 -6.19
C ALA A 78 -4.07 -0.11 -5.68
N THR A 79 -3.37 -0.52 -4.62
CA THR A 79 -2.27 0.25 -4.03
C THR A 79 -1.03 -0.62 -3.90
N VAL A 80 0.03 -0.25 -4.60
CA VAL A 80 1.36 -0.85 -4.47
C VAL A 80 2.12 -0.11 -3.39
N VAL A 81 2.76 -0.83 -2.48
CA VAL A 81 3.63 -0.27 -1.45
C VAL A 81 5.07 -0.66 -1.75
N ARG A 82 5.93 0.33 -2.04
CA ARG A 82 7.33 0.08 -2.42
C ARG A 82 8.28 1.17 -1.93
N ASN A 83 9.58 0.90 -1.99
CA ASN A 83 10.62 1.92 -1.86
C ASN A 83 11.49 1.92 -3.14
N SER A 84 12.81 2.03 -3.03
CA SER A 84 13.75 1.82 -4.13
C SER A 84 13.56 0.46 -4.83
N LYS A 85 13.00 -0.53 -4.14
CA LYS A 85 12.64 -1.86 -4.66
C LYS A 85 11.13 -2.08 -4.56
N ASP A 86 10.57 -2.78 -5.55
CA ASP A 86 9.23 -3.36 -5.45
C ASP A 86 9.30 -4.74 -4.77
N TYR A 87 8.54 -4.92 -3.68
CA TYR A 87 8.52 -6.12 -2.85
C TYR A 87 7.41 -7.12 -3.22
N GLY A 88 6.56 -6.81 -4.20
CA GLY A 88 5.41 -7.67 -4.50
C GLY A 88 4.17 -7.41 -3.64
N ILE A 89 4.13 -6.32 -2.86
CA ILE A 89 3.01 -5.95 -1.99
C ILE A 89 1.96 -5.15 -2.78
N ARG A 90 0.72 -5.64 -2.83
CA ARG A 90 -0.41 -5.00 -3.49
C ARG A 90 -1.66 -5.15 -2.63
N PHE A 91 -2.35 -4.04 -2.40
CA PHE A 91 -3.66 -4.00 -1.75
C PHE A 91 -4.71 -3.76 -2.83
N TYR A 92 -5.72 -4.61 -2.93
CA TYR A 92 -6.84 -4.45 -3.84
C TYR A 92 -8.10 -4.06 -3.06
N GLY A 93 -8.84 -3.06 -3.55
CA GLY A 93 -10.02 -2.51 -2.89
C GLY A 93 -9.74 -1.26 -2.06
N PHE A 94 -10.76 -0.83 -1.32
CA PHE A 94 -10.68 0.32 -0.42
C PHE A 94 -10.15 -0.11 0.96
N PRO A 95 -8.99 0.38 1.42
CA PRO A 95 -8.42 -0.02 2.70
C PRO A 95 -9.13 0.70 3.85
N ALA A 96 -10.25 0.14 4.31
CA ALA A 96 -11.05 0.64 5.42
C ALA A 96 -10.96 -0.27 6.66
N GLY A 97 -11.30 0.29 7.82
CA GLY A 97 -11.35 -0.46 9.07
C GLY A 97 -9.99 -1.03 9.46
N TYR A 98 -9.96 -2.31 9.84
CA TYR A 98 -8.72 -2.99 10.24
C TYR A 98 -7.66 -3.03 9.13
N GLU A 99 -8.06 -3.11 7.86
CA GLU A 99 -7.15 -3.18 6.73
C GLU A 99 -6.35 -1.88 6.52
N PHE A 100 -6.86 -0.74 7.01
CA PHE A 100 -6.10 0.50 7.02
C PHE A 100 -4.85 0.41 7.91
N SER A 101 -4.96 -0.28 9.05
CA SER A 101 -3.81 -0.50 9.94
C SER A 101 -2.79 -1.43 9.28
N VAL A 102 -3.24 -2.47 8.57
CA VAL A 102 -2.36 -3.38 7.81
C VAL A 102 -1.60 -2.62 6.71
N LEU A 103 -2.25 -1.67 6.04
CA LEU A 103 -1.58 -0.80 5.07
C LEU A 103 -0.48 0.06 5.73
N LEU A 104 -0.76 0.66 6.89
CA LEU A 104 0.24 1.42 7.66
C LEU A 104 1.42 0.54 8.07
N ASP A 105 1.16 -0.67 8.55
CA ASP A 105 2.21 -1.62 8.96
C ASP A 105 3.07 -2.03 7.77
N ALA A 106 2.46 -2.23 6.59
CA ALA A 106 3.19 -2.50 5.36
C ALA A 106 4.09 -1.32 4.94
N ILE A 107 3.61 -0.08 5.05
CA ILE A 107 4.41 1.13 4.79
C ILE A 107 5.61 1.17 5.73
N LEU A 108 5.40 0.91 7.02
CA LEU A 108 6.48 0.91 8.02
C LEU A 108 7.50 -0.20 7.75
N ALA A 109 7.06 -1.42 7.47
CA ALA A 109 7.94 -2.54 7.15
C ALA A 109 8.79 -2.25 5.90
N VAL A 110 8.18 -1.73 4.84
CA VAL A 110 8.88 -1.33 3.60
C VAL A 110 9.85 -0.17 3.85
N SER A 111 9.47 0.79 4.70
CA SER A 111 10.33 1.90 5.11
C SER A 111 11.55 1.43 5.90
N GLN A 112 11.36 0.48 6.81
CA GLN A 112 12.44 -0.07 7.64
C GLN A 112 13.33 -1.02 6.83
N GLY A 113 12.80 -1.62 5.76
CA GLY A 113 13.49 -2.67 5.01
C GLY A 113 13.62 -3.97 5.80
N ASP A 114 12.80 -4.13 6.84
CA ASP A 114 12.82 -5.28 7.74
C ASP A 114 11.42 -5.88 7.87
N SER A 115 11.31 -7.21 7.73
CA SER A 115 10.04 -7.92 7.84
C SER A 115 9.65 -8.24 9.29
N GLY A 116 10.55 -8.01 10.25
CA GLY A 116 10.34 -8.39 11.66
C GLY A 116 10.30 -9.90 11.91
N LEU A 117 10.53 -10.73 10.89
CA LEU A 117 10.54 -12.18 11.01
C LEU A 117 11.76 -12.67 11.78
N GLN A 118 11.59 -13.74 12.55
CA GLN A 118 12.69 -14.40 13.25
C GLN A 118 13.73 -14.96 12.26
N PRO A 119 15.02 -15.02 12.63
CA PRO A 119 16.08 -15.51 11.75
C PRO A 119 15.80 -16.89 11.15
N GLU A 120 15.32 -17.84 11.97
CA GLU A 120 14.98 -19.20 11.51
C GLU A 120 13.88 -19.20 10.44
N THR A 121 12.89 -18.30 10.55
CA THR A 121 11.84 -18.15 9.55
C THR A 121 12.40 -17.60 8.25
N ARG A 122 13.29 -16.61 8.32
CA ARG A 122 13.96 -16.05 7.11
C ARG A 122 14.79 -17.10 6.39
N GLU A 123 15.52 -17.93 7.13
CA GLU A 123 16.31 -19.03 6.56
C GLU A 123 15.45 -20.07 5.85
N LYS A 124 14.26 -20.38 6.40
CA LYS A 124 13.29 -21.27 5.75
C LYS A 124 12.71 -20.64 4.49
N LEU A 125 12.29 -19.38 4.55
CA LEU A 125 11.72 -18.65 3.41
C LEU A 125 12.74 -18.44 2.29
N ALA A 126 14.03 -18.27 2.61
CA ALA A 126 15.11 -18.14 1.63
C ALA A 126 15.30 -19.40 0.76
N LYS A 127 14.76 -20.55 1.17
CA LYS A 127 14.82 -21.82 0.41
C LYS A 127 13.68 -21.96 -0.61
N ILE A 128 12.72 -21.03 -0.64
CA ILE A 128 11.64 -21.05 -1.63
C ILE A 128 12.25 -20.69 -3.00
N ALA A 129 12.38 -21.70 -3.86
CA ALA A 129 13.01 -21.58 -5.17
C ALA A 129 12.03 -21.29 -6.32
N GLN A 130 10.73 -21.43 -6.06
CA GLN A 130 9.68 -21.23 -7.06
C GLN A 130 8.97 -19.89 -6.82
N PRO A 131 8.57 -19.16 -7.87
CA PRO A 131 7.73 -17.98 -7.72
C PRO A 131 6.46 -18.31 -6.93
N LEU A 132 6.16 -17.51 -5.92
CA LEU A 132 5.00 -17.69 -5.05
C LEU A 132 4.09 -16.45 -5.17
N HIS A 133 2.82 -16.69 -5.47
CA HIS A 133 1.78 -15.67 -5.41
C HIS A 133 0.90 -15.95 -4.19
N LEU A 134 0.87 -15.02 -3.24
CA LEU A 134 0.03 -15.09 -2.04
C LEU A 134 -1.11 -14.09 -2.19
N GLU A 135 -2.35 -14.60 -2.23
CA GLU A 135 -3.56 -13.80 -2.22
C GLU A 135 -4.30 -14.02 -0.90
N VAL A 136 -4.48 -12.95 -0.13
CA VAL A 136 -5.20 -12.97 1.15
C VAL A 136 -6.53 -12.24 0.94
N LEU A 137 -7.63 -12.98 1.03
CA LEU A 137 -8.97 -12.44 0.84
C LEU A 137 -9.57 -12.06 2.20
N VAL A 138 -10.02 -10.81 2.30
CA VAL A 138 -10.58 -10.23 3.53
C VAL A 138 -11.91 -9.54 3.23
N THR A 139 -12.75 -9.40 4.25
CA THR A 139 -13.99 -8.62 4.18
C THR A 139 -13.89 -7.46 5.18
N PRO A 140 -14.25 -6.23 4.80
CA PRO A 140 -14.37 -5.12 5.74
C PRO A 140 -15.38 -5.49 6.83
N THR A 141 -15.00 -5.36 8.10
CA THR A 141 -15.90 -5.55 9.26
C THR A 141 -16.62 -4.27 9.62
#